data_AF-A0A1Y6C8I7-F1
#
_entry.id   AF-A0A1Y6C8I7-F1
#
_cell.length_a   1.000
_cell.length_b   1.000
_cell.length_c   1.000
_cell.angle_alpha   90.00
_cell.angle_beta   90.00
_cell.angle_gamma   90.00
#
_symmetry.space_group_name_H-M   'P 1'
#
loop_
_entity.id
_entity.type
_entity.pdbx_description
1 polymer ?
#
loop_
_entity_poly.entity_id
_entity_poly.type
_entity_poly.pdbx_seq_one_letter_code
_entity_poly.pdbx_strand_id
1 'polypeptide(L)'
;MNKKGLLLLAILISAPGYSCPEGYVDINEDFCLMSMEARKGSQGLAVADEQLGLWSQASLDDAKRGCEANGPRFGLVNNQQWQIVARLIEQDSRNWQGERLHQGNHRRSQGGATGQLDRESQIRRFHFTGGDKVVWDFSGNLWERVNTEKPLESLKPGHFFAYQLPRIELIRQFGPHKDYRSSDARSLGKVWLVHPAEAAEEQKLSLIRGGAWDSGEDSGIFAASLILSADEAAQQVGFRCVWYKR
;
A
#
# COMPACT_ATOMS: atom_id res chain seq x y z
N MET A 1 -1.53 67.21 5.46
CA MET A 1 -1.67 65.91 6.16
C MET A 1 -1.54 64.79 5.14
N ASN A 2 -0.33 64.27 4.89
CA ASN A 2 -0.11 63.15 3.96
C ASN A 2 0.16 61.88 4.77
N LYS A 3 -0.79 60.95 4.75
CA LYS A 3 -0.67 59.63 5.38
C LYS A 3 0.31 58.78 4.56
N LYS A 4 1.39 58.36 5.22
CA LYS A 4 2.33 57.34 4.74
C LYS A 4 1.60 56.01 4.64
N GLY A 5 1.45 55.46 3.45
CA GLY A 5 1.06 54.06 3.23
C GLY A 5 2.32 53.20 3.24
N LEU A 6 2.60 52.56 4.36
CA LEU A 6 3.65 51.55 4.46
C LEU A 6 3.08 50.25 3.87
N LEU A 7 3.45 49.96 2.62
CA LEU A 7 3.12 48.70 1.96
C LEU A 7 3.99 47.60 2.59
N LEU A 8 3.43 46.81 3.51
CA LEU A 8 4.07 45.58 3.97
C LEU A 8 4.09 44.61 2.78
N LEU A 9 5.26 44.47 2.15
CA LEU A 9 5.53 43.40 1.21
C LEU A 9 5.64 42.11 2.03
N ALA A 10 4.54 41.36 2.11
CA ALA A 10 4.58 40.00 2.64
C ALA A 10 5.42 39.14 1.68
N ILE A 11 6.68 38.94 2.01
CA ILE A 11 7.50 37.91 1.38
C ILE A 11 6.87 36.58 1.79
N LEU A 12 6.06 36.00 0.92
CA LEU A 12 5.68 34.60 0.98
C LEU A 12 6.96 33.78 0.80
N ILE A 13 7.64 33.50 1.90
CA ILE A 13 8.68 32.47 1.93
C ILE A 13 7.94 31.16 1.68
N SER A 14 7.94 30.71 0.42
CA SER A 14 7.63 29.32 0.08
C SER A 14 8.49 28.46 1.00
N ALA A 15 7.88 27.71 1.91
CA ALA A 15 8.59 26.66 2.63
C ALA A 15 9.37 25.82 1.59
N PRO A 16 10.62 25.43 1.86
CA PRO A 16 11.36 24.58 0.92
C PRO A 16 10.48 23.37 0.61
N GLY A 17 10.15 23.21 -0.68
CA GLY A 17 9.31 22.10 -1.12
C GLY A 17 9.99 20.80 -0.73
N TYR A 18 9.41 20.09 0.23
CA TYR A 18 9.89 18.79 0.65
C TYR A 18 9.67 17.81 -0.51
N SER A 19 10.73 17.58 -1.31
CA SER A 19 10.75 16.54 -2.33
C SER A 19 10.84 15.17 -1.67
N CYS A 20 10.17 14.17 -2.24
CA CYS A 20 10.28 12.80 -1.75
C CYS A 20 11.72 12.29 -1.84
N PRO A 21 12.15 11.44 -0.89
CA PRO A 21 13.42 10.73 -1.00
C PRO A 21 13.49 9.90 -2.28
N GLU A 22 14.71 9.59 -2.72
CA GLU A 22 14.93 8.63 -3.81
C GLU A 22 14.24 7.29 -3.51
N GLY A 23 13.64 6.69 -4.54
CA GLY A 23 12.87 5.45 -4.38
C GLY A 23 11.46 5.64 -3.81
N TYR A 24 11.03 6.88 -3.51
CA TYR A 24 9.68 7.20 -3.04
C TYR A 24 8.89 8.03 -4.07
N VAL A 25 7.62 7.71 -4.19
CA VAL A 25 6.65 8.37 -5.05
C VAL A 25 5.83 9.36 -4.23
N ASP A 26 5.77 10.60 -4.70
CA ASP A 26 4.93 11.64 -4.13
C ASP A 26 3.44 11.34 -4.36
N ILE A 27 2.71 11.05 -3.27
CA ILE A 27 1.29 10.67 -3.28
C ILE A 27 0.39 11.89 -3.07
N ASN A 28 0.64 12.66 -2.01
CA ASN A 28 -0.13 13.85 -1.67
C ASN A 28 0.71 14.81 -0.80
N GLU A 29 0.08 15.84 -0.23
CA GLU A 29 0.71 16.86 0.61
C GLU A 29 1.24 16.34 1.97
N ASP A 30 0.93 15.10 2.34
CA ASP A 30 1.24 14.53 3.66
C ASP A 30 2.37 13.50 3.59
N PHE A 31 2.41 12.66 2.55
CA PHE A 31 3.38 11.58 2.48
C PHE A 31 3.84 11.20 1.07
N CYS A 32 4.98 10.53 1.04
CA CYS A 32 5.50 9.79 -0.11
C CYS A 32 5.45 8.29 0.18
N LEU A 33 5.23 7.48 -0.84
CA LEU A 33 5.17 6.02 -0.73
C LEU A 33 6.41 5.39 -1.36
N MET A 34 7.01 4.40 -0.70
CA MET A 34 8.08 3.60 -1.30
C MET A 34 7.59 2.95 -2.61
N SER A 35 8.36 3.13 -3.68
CA SER A 35 7.97 2.80 -5.05
C SER A 35 7.79 1.31 -5.31
N MET A 36 8.34 0.44 -4.46
CA MET A 36 8.27 -1.01 -4.55
C MET A 36 8.30 -1.62 -3.15
N GLU A 37 8.08 -2.92 -3.05
CA GLU A 37 8.20 -3.64 -1.78
C GLU A 37 9.63 -3.55 -1.23
N ALA A 38 9.71 -3.39 0.09
CA ALA A 38 10.97 -3.19 0.79
C ALA A 38 11.99 -4.28 0.52
N ARG A 39 13.24 -3.83 0.40
CA ARG A 39 14.42 -4.67 0.26
C ARG A 39 15.28 -4.50 1.49
N LYS A 40 15.99 -5.57 1.85
CA LYS A 40 16.83 -5.58 3.04
C LYS A 40 18.16 -4.92 2.73
N GLY A 41 18.26 -3.63 3.03
CA GLY A 41 19.49 -2.85 2.95
C GLY A 41 20.46 -3.18 4.09
N SER A 42 21.60 -2.49 4.08
CA SER A 42 22.57 -2.54 5.17
C SER A 42 21.97 -2.02 6.48
N GLN A 43 22.44 -2.51 7.62
CA GLN A 43 22.05 -2.03 8.96
C GLN A 43 20.53 -2.09 9.25
N GLY A 44 19.79 -2.94 8.53
CA GLY A 44 18.34 -3.09 8.74
C GLY A 44 17.50 -2.00 8.08
N LEU A 45 18.07 -1.21 7.16
CA LEU A 45 17.34 -0.23 6.37
C LEU A 45 16.38 -0.92 5.39
N ALA A 46 15.15 -0.43 5.30
CA ALA A 46 14.21 -0.82 4.27
C ALA A 46 14.38 0.09 3.04
N VAL A 47 14.85 -0.45 1.91
CA VAL A 47 15.17 0.35 0.71
C VAL A 47 14.39 -0.10 -0.51
N ALA A 48 14.20 0.81 -1.46
CA ALA A 48 13.64 0.52 -2.79
C ALA A 48 14.80 0.31 -3.79
N ASP A 49 15.46 -0.85 -3.71
CA ASP A 49 16.62 -1.19 -4.56
C ASP A 49 16.43 -2.56 -5.22
N GLU A 50 16.17 -2.56 -6.52
CA GLU A 50 15.92 -3.77 -7.32
C GLU A 50 17.08 -4.77 -7.37
N GLN A 51 18.31 -4.36 -7.00
CA GLN A 51 19.47 -5.25 -6.92
C GLN A 51 19.50 -6.08 -5.63
N LEU A 52 18.71 -5.68 -4.62
CA LEU A 52 18.66 -6.35 -3.32
C LEU A 52 17.52 -7.37 -3.23
N GLY A 53 17.69 -8.33 -2.33
CA GLY A 53 16.66 -9.32 -2.03
C GLY A 53 15.41 -8.70 -1.39
N LEU A 54 14.24 -9.22 -1.76
CA LEU A 54 12.96 -8.94 -1.11
C LEU A 54 13.07 -9.10 0.41
N TRP A 55 12.57 -8.13 1.17
CA TRP A 55 12.37 -8.31 2.60
C TRP A 55 11.04 -9.04 2.86
N SER A 56 11.00 -10.31 2.50
CA SER A 56 9.92 -11.24 2.84
C SER A 56 10.06 -11.81 4.26
N GLN A 57 9.08 -12.58 4.73
CA GLN A 57 9.04 -13.11 6.10
C GLN A 57 9.08 -12.01 7.17
N ALA A 58 8.44 -10.87 6.89
CA ALA A 58 8.40 -9.75 7.83
C ALA A 58 7.24 -9.89 8.82
N SER A 59 7.57 -9.93 10.12
CA SER A 59 6.60 -9.62 11.17
C SER A 59 6.18 -8.14 11.09
N LEU A 60 5.10 -7.76 11.77
CA LEU A 60 4.69 -6.35 11.86
C LEU A 60 5.79 -5.49 12.49
N ASP A 61 6.47 -6.04 13.49
CA ASP A 61 7.56 -5.38 14.20
C ASP A 61 8.81 -5.23 13.33
N ASP A 62 9.14 -6.24 12.50
CA ASP A 62 10.23 -6.10 11.50
C ASP A 62 9.92 -5.01 10.49
N ALA A 63 8.68 -4.96 10.00
CA ALA A 63 8.23 -3.94 9.04
C ALA A 63 8.34 -2.53 9.62
N LYS A 64 7.90 -2.33 10.87
CA LYS A 64 8.03 -1.05 11.58
C LYS A 64 9.48 -0.66 11.77
N ARG A 65 10.30 -1.53 12.36
CA ARG A 65 11.72 -1.28 12.60
C ARG A 65 12.48 -0.97 11.32
N GLY A 66 12.22 -1.71 10.25
CA GLY A 66 12.88 -1.52 8.96
C GLY A 66 12.60 -0.14 8.36
N CYS A 67 11.35 0.33 8.45
CA CYS A 67 11.00 1.67 7.99
C CYS A 67 11.57 2.77 8.91
N GLU A 68 11.46 2.62 10.22
CA GLU A 68 11.95 3.61 11.20
C GLU A 68 13.49 3.74 11.19
N ALA A 69 14.20 2.67 10.82
CA ALA A 69 15.65 2.69 10.65
C ALA A 69 16.11 3.69 9.57
N ASN A 70 15.25 4.02 8.58
CA ASN A 70 15.55 5.02 7.56
C ASN A 70 15.57 6.45 8.11
N GLY A 71 15.02 6.68 9.30
CA GLY A 71 15.07 7.95 10.00
C GLY A 71 13.71 8.43 10.54
N PRO A 72 13.67 9.57 11.24
CA PRO A 72 12.53 10.00 12.06
C PRO A 72 11.26 10.36 11.28
N ARG A 73 11.36 10.51 9.95
CA ARG A 73 10.21 10.80 9.07
C ARG A 73 9.73 9.59 8.29
N PHE A 74 10.26 8.41 8.56
CA PHE A 74 9.84 7.19 7.89
C PHE A 74 8.96 6.36 8.82
N GLY A 75 8.03 5.62 8.22
CA GLY A 75 7.18 4.71 8.95
C GLY A 75 6.59 3.65 8.04
N LEU A 76 5.95 2.65 8.64
CA LEU A 76 5.18 1.66 7.91
C LEU A 76 3.89 2.30 7.36
N VAL A 77 3.51 1.95 6.12
CA VAL A 77 2.23 2.37 5.53
C VAL A 77 1.08 1.97 6.47
N ASN A 78 0.19 2.89 6.80
CA ASN A 78 -1.05 2.56 7.52
C ASN A 78 -2.21 2.22 6.56
N ASN A 79 -3.30 1.63 7.08
CA ASN A 79 -4.43 1.25 6.22
C ASN A 79 -5.07 2.44 5.48
N GLN A 80 -5.13 3.61 6.10
CA GLN A 80 -5.70 4.80 5.45
C GLN A 80 -4.84 5.27 4.26
N GLN A 81 -3.52 5.28 4.41
CA GLN A 81 -2.56 5.60 3.36
C GLN A 81 -2.62 4.58 2.24
N TRP A 82 -2.67 3.29 2.56
CA TRP A 82 -2.89 2.24 1.56
C TRP A 82 -4.16 2.52 0.75
N GLN A 83 -5.26 2.83 1.44
CA GLN A 83 -6.55 3.04 0.82
C GLN A 83 -6.59 4.30 -0.06
N ILE A 84 -5.86 5.36 0.30
CA ILE A 84 -5.65 6.54 -0.55
C ILE A 84 -4.95 6.12 -1.85
N VAL A 85 -3.82 5.42 -1.74
CA VAL A 85 -3.02 4.99 -2.90
C VAL A 85 -3.84 4.07 -3.81
N ALA A 86 -4.55 3.09 -3.25
CA ALA A 86 -5.41 2.19 -3.99
C ALA A 86 -6.46 2.95 -4.82
N ARG A 87 -7.14 3.95 -4.23
CA ARG A 87 -8.14 4.74 -4.97
C ARG A 87 -7.53 5.63 -6.04
N LEU A 88 -6.32 6.15 -5.84
CA LEU A 88 -5.62 6.89 -6.88
C LEU A 88 -5.27 5.99 -8.07
N ILE A 89 -4.82 4.76 -7.80
CA ILE A 89 -4.56 3.73 -8.81
C ILE A 89 -5.86 3.37 -9.56
N GLU A 90 -6.95 3.16 -8.83
CA GLU A 90 -8.28 2.86 -9.39
C GLU A 90 -8.78 3.94 -10.35
N GLN A 91 -8.46 5.21 -10.09
CA GLN A 91 -8.91 6.35 -10.90
C GLN A 91 -8.17 6.49 -12.22
N ASP A 92 -6.93 5.99 -12.31
CA ASP A 92 -6.11 6.12 -13.51
C ASP A 92 -6.42 5.01 -14.52
N SER A 93 -6.88 5.38 -15.71
CA SER A 93 -7.30 4.44 -16.76
C SER A 93 -6.16 3.56 -17.30
N ARG A 94 -4.89 3.95 -17.13
CA ARG A 94 -3.73 3.15 -17.55
C ARG A 94 -3.57 1.85 -16.76
N ASN A 95 -4.22 1.75 -15.61
CA ASN A 95 -4.19 0.56 -14.75
C ASN A 95 -5.28 -0.46 -15.11
N TRP A 96 -6.06 -0.21 -16.16
CA TRP A 96 -7.22 -1.03 -16.52
C TRP A 96 -7.08 -1.64 -17.92
N GLN A 97 -7.56 -2.88 -18.04
CA GLN A 97 -7.83 -3.56 -19.31
C GLN A 97 -9.32 -3.91 -19.35
N GLY A 98 -10.12 -3.03 -19.95
CA GLY A 98 -11.58 -3.10 -19.84
C GLY A 98 -12.01 -2.85 -18.39
N GLU A 99 -12.81 -3.76 -17.82
CA GLU A 99 -13.25 -3.70 -16.41
C GLU A 99 -12.27 -4.38 -15.44
N ARG A 100 -11.13 -4.88 -15.92
CA ARG A 100 -10.13 -5.57 -15.10
C ARG A 100 -9.00 -4.62 -14.73
N LEU A 101 -8.88 -4.33 -13.45
CA LEU A 101 -7.71 -3.66 -12.90
C LEU A 101 -6.50 -4.62 -12.91
N HIS A 102 -5.30 -4.08 -13.13
CA HIS A 102 -4.05 -4.79 -12.93
C HIS A 102 -3.93 -5.37 -11.50
N GLN A 103 -3.39 -6.59 -11.37
CA GLN A 103 -3.27 -7.34 -10.09
C GLN A 103 -1.81 -7.64 -9.69
N GLY A 104 -0.84 -6.98 -10.34
CA GLY A 104 0.57 -7.30 -10.18
C GLY A 104 0.89 -8.78 -10.36
N ASN A 105 1.90 -9.26 -9.65
CA ASN A 105 2.35 -10.65 -9.71
C ASN A 105 1.44 -11.54 -8.86
N HIS A 106 0.45 -12.23 -9.43
CA HIS A 106 -0.56 -12.95 -8.63
C HIS A 106 -0.78 -14.42 -9.01
N ARG A 107 -0.03 -14.94 -9.99
CA ARG A 107 -0.10 -16.34 -10.45
C ARG A 107 1.28 -16.94 -10.76
N ARG A 108 2.36 -16.39 -10.21
CA ARG A 108 3.74 -16.85 -10.50
C ARG A 108 4.51 -17.14 -9.21
N SER A 109 5.78 -17.52 -9.32
CA SER A 109 6.67 -17.70 -8.17
C SER A 109 7.09 -16.37 -7.54
N GLN A 110 7.58 -16.45 -6.29
CA GLN A 110 8.35 -15.39 -5.65
C GLN A 110 9.53 -14.99 -6.56
N GLY A 111 9.68 -13.71 -6.88
CA GLY A 111 10.82 -13.25 -7.70
C GLY A 111 10.48 -12.32 -8.86
N GLY A 112 9.29 -11.72 -8.90
CA GLY A 112 8.92 -10.83 -9.99
C GLY A 112 9.74 -9.54 -10.02
N ALA A 113 10.17 -8.98 -8.89
CA ALA A 113 10.72 -7.61 -8.83
C ALA A 113 12.09 -7.38 -9.53
N THR A 114 12.49 -8.23 -10.46
CA THR A 114 13.71 -8.09 -11.25
C THR A 114 13.62 -7.06 -12.39
N GLY A 115 12.54 -6.26 -12.47
CA GLY A 115 12.42 -5.23 -13.51
C GLY A 115 12.49 -5.75 -14.95
N GLN A 116 12.43 -7.07 -15.18
CA GLN A 116 12.45 -7.62 -16.54
C GLN A 116 11.14 -7.25 -17.23
N LEU A 117 11.26 -6.27 -18.13
CA LEU A 117 10.22 -5.71 -18.98
C LEU A 117 9.74 -6.73 -20.03
N ASP A 118 9.13 -7.84 -19.61
CA ASP A 118 8.28 -8.61 -20.51
C ASP A 118 6.89 -7.95 -20.60
N ARG A 119 6.00 -8.46 -21.46
CA ARG A 119 4.63 -7.97 -21.62
C ARG A 119 3.84 -7.95 -20.29
N GLU A 120 4.27 -8.70 -19.27
CA GLU A 120 3.68 -8.74 -17.93
C GLU A 120 4.23 -7.71 -16.94
N SER A 121 5.31 -7.00 -17.29
CA SER A 121 5.78 -5.84 -16.51
C SER A 121 4.76 -4.70 -16.44
N GLN A 122 3.83 -4.62 -17.39
CA GLN A 122 2.78 -3.58 -17.39
C GLN A 122 1.75 -3.80 -16.28
N ILE A 123 1.35 -5.05 -16.00
CA ILE A 123 0.34 -5.33 -14.96
C ILE A 123 0.89 -5.20 -13.54
N ARG A 124 2.21 -5.03 -13.42
CA ARG A 124 2.93 -4.86 -12.16
C ARG A 124 3.23 -3.41 -11.84
N ARG A 125 3.13 -2.54 -12.85
CA ARG A 125 3.23 -1.09 -12.71
C ARG A 125 1.85 -0.50 -12.50
N PHE A 126 1.75 0.33 -11.49
CA PHE A 126 0.57 1.11 -11.20
C PHE A 126 0.88 2.60 -11.36
N HIS A 127 0.10 3.25 -12.20
CA HIS A 127 0.22 4.64 -12.58
C HIS A 127 -0.69 5.53 -11.73
N PHE A 128 -0.32 6.81 -11.59
CA PHE A 128 -1.12 7.83 -10.92
C PHE A 128 -1.51 8.95 -11.88
N THR A 129 -2.75 9.42 -11.79
CA THR A 129 -3.27 10.50 -12.63
C THR A 129 -2.38 11.75 -12.54
N GLY A 130 -2.06 12.35 -13.69
CA GLY A 130 -1.34 13.63 -13.74
C GLY A 130 0.20 13.53 -13.77
N GLY A 131 0.78 12.34 -14.00
CA GLY A 131 2.22 12.22 -14.23
C GLY A 131 2.71 10.82 -14.64
N ASP A 132 4.04 10.68 -14.64
CA ASP A 132 4.79 9.46 -15.00
C ASP A 132 5.22 8.64 -13.77
N LYS A 133 4.71 9.01 -12.60
CA LYS A 133 4.94 8.30 -11.34
C LYS A 133 4.37 6.89 -11.42
N VAL A 134 5.14 5.91 -10.95
CA VAL A 134 4.77 4.51 -10.94
C VAL A 134 5.16 3.87 -9.62
N VAL A 135 4.25 3.04 -9.07
CA VAL A 135 4.59 2.08 -8.01
C VAL A 135 4.52 0.67 -8.59
N TRP A 136 5.42 -0.18 -8.13
CA TRP A 136 5.53 -1.58 -8.52
C TRP A 136 4.94 -2.49 -7.46
N ASP A 137 4.30 -3.55 -7.94
CA ASP A 137 3.78 -4.66 -7.13
C ASP A 137 2.95 -4.15 -5.94
N PHE A 138 2.12 -3.11 -6.13
CA PHE A 138 1.22 -2.61 -5.08
C PHE A 138 0.12 -3.61 -4.71
N SER A 139 -0.07 -4.61 -5.57
CA SER A 139 -0.83 -5.82 -5.27
C SER A 139 -0.16 -7.00 -5.93
N GLY A 140 -0.38 -8.19 -5.40
CA GLY A 140 0.41 -9.36 -5.76
C GLY A 140 1.86 -9.24 -5.29
N ASN A 141 2.65 -10.26 -5.61
CA ASN A 141 4.00 -10.50 -5.16
C ASN A 141 4.01 -10.80 -3.65
N LEU A 142 4.00 -9.82 -2.77
CA LEU A 142 3.87 -10.02 -1.33
C LEU A 142 2.56 -9.43 -0.80
N TRP A 143 1.94 -10.16 0.13
CA TRP A 143 1.11 -9.53 1.13
C TRP A 143 1.94 -8.50 1.90
N GLU A 144 1.39 -7.32 2.14
CA GLU A 144 2.12 -6.27 2.83
C GLU A 144 1.53 -5.95 4.19
N ARG A 145 2.38 -6.01 5.22
CA ARG A 145 2.06 -5.50 6.55
C ARG A 145 1.70 -4.03 6.44
N VAL A 146 0.56 -3.67 7.05
CA VAL A 146 0.20 -2.26 7.24
C VAL A 146 0.01 -1.97 8.71
N ASN A 147 0.33 -0.74 9.11
CA ASN A 147 0.06 -0.28 10.46
C ASN A 147 -1.45 -0.05 10.65
N THR A 148 -2.00 -0.59 11.73
CA THR A 148 -3.41 -0.45 12.08
C THR A 148 -3.52 0.48 13.27
N GLU A 149 -3.91 1.73 13.01
CA GLU A 149 -4.06 2.76 14.05
C GLU A 149 -5.33 2.58 14.89
N LYS A 150 -6.25 1.71 14.45
CA LYS A 150 -7.52 1.44 15.13
C LYS A 150 -7.66 -0.04 15.47
N PRO A 151 -8.33 -0.37 16.58
CA PRO A 151 -8.69 -1.73 16.93
C PRO A 151 -9.51 -2.38 15.79
N LEU A 152 -8.93 -3.40 15.16
CA LEU A 152 -9.58 -4.18 14.10
C LEU A 152 -10.69 -5.08 14.66
N GLU A 153 -10.74 -5.25 15.98
CA GLU A 153 -11.70 -6.07 16.74
C GLU A 153 -13.15 -5.61 16.58
N SER A 154 -13.36 -4.36 16.12
CA SER A 154 -14.69 -3.85 15.77
C SER A 154 -15.21 -4.36 14.42
N LEU A 155 -14.34 -4.95 13.59
CA LEU A 155 -14.71 -5.49 12.29
C LEU A 155 -15.40 -6.84 12.48
N LYS A 156 -16.62 -6.97 11.96
CA LYS A 156 -17.32 -8.25 11.99
C LYS A 156 -16.62 -9.24 11.04
N PRO A 157 -16.39 -10.49 11.47
CA PRO A 157 -15.88 -11.53 10.59
C PRO A 157 -16.67 -11.65 9.30
N GLY A 158 -15.96 -11.85 8.20
CA GLY A 158 -16.56 -12.07 6.89
C GLY A 158 -15.55 -12.19 5.76
N HIS A 159 -16.03 -12.76 4.66
CA HIS A 159 -15.29 -12.94 3.42
C HIS A 159 -16.06 -12.27 2.30
N PHE A 160 -15.45 -11.26 1.68
CA PHE A 160 -16.10 -10.44 0.67
C PHE A 160 -15.19 -10.24 -0.52
N PHE A 161 -15.76 -10.18 -1.73
CA PHE A 161 -15.06 -9.50 -2.81
C PHE A 161 -15.08 -7.99 -2.52
N ALA A 162 -14.01 -7.27 -2.87
CA ALA A 162 -13.90 -5.84 -2.57
C ALA A 162 -15.05 -5.00 -3.17
N TYR A 163 -15.59 -5.40 -4.32
CA TYR A 163 -16.76 -4.75 -4.95
C TYR A 163 -18.11 -5.12 -4.33
N GLN A 164 -18.15 -6.08 -3.40
CA GLN A 164 -19.37 -6.58 -2.77
C GLN A 164 -19.39 -6.29 -1.26
N LEU A 165 -18.62 -5.30 -0.80
CA LEU A 165 -18.57 -4.95 0.61
C LEU A 165 -19.95 -4.42 1.08
N PRO A 166 -20.53 -5.00 2.14
CA PRO A 166 -21.94 -4.78 2.47
C PRO A 166 -22.23 -3.47 3.21
N ARG A 167 -21.20 -2.70 3.59
CA ARG A 167 -21.32 -1.53 4.48
C ARG A 167 -20.39 -0.41 4.07
N ILE A 168 -20.85 0.82 4.21
CA ILE A 168 -20.08 2.01 3.85
C ILE A 168 -18.79 2.14 4.66
N GLU A 169 -18.77 1.69 5.91
CA GLU A 169 -17.58 1.70 6.77
C GLU A 169 -16.50 0.73 6.26
N LEU A 170 -16.92 -0.41 5.71
CA LEU A 170 -16.00 -1.38 5.09
C LEU A 170 -15.52 -0.88 3.73
N ILE A 171 -16.41 -0.31 2.92
CA ILE A 171 -16.04 0.31 1.65
C ILE A 171 -15.02 1.43 1.89
N ARG A 172 -15.22 2.26 2.92
CA ARG A 172 -14.29 3.32 3.29
C ARG A 172 -12.89 2.81 3.61
N GLN A 173 -12.78 1.67 4.29
CA GLN A 173 -11.51 1.11 4.76
C GLN A 173 -10.82 0.17 3.78
N PHE A 174 -11.58 -0.53 2.95
CA PHE A 174 -11.07 -1.63 2.14
C PHE A 174 -11.58 -1.65 0.71
N GLY A 175 -12.59 -0.84 0.37
CA GLY A 175 -13.29 -0.92 -0.90
C GLY A 175 -12.95 0.18 -1.90
N PRO A 176 -13.31 -0.01 -3.16
CA PRO A 176 -13.14 0.98 -4.21
C PRO A 176 -13.95 2.27 -3.97
N HIS A 177 -13.63 3.30 -4.76
CA HIS A 177 -14.45 4.51 -4.85
C HIS A 177 -15.71 4.31 -5.72
N LYS A 178 -15.59 3.53 -6.80
CA LYS A 178 -16.72 3.26 -7.70
C LYS A 178 -17.49 2.02 -7.27
N ASP A 179 -18.78 1.99 -7.62
CA ASP A 179 -19.61 0.79 -7.50
C ASP A 179 -19.39 -0.12 -8.71
N TYR A 180 -18.84 -1.31 -8.50
CA TYR A 180 -18.70 -2.33 -9.54
C TYR A 180 -19.74 -3.42 -9.36
N ARG A 181 -20.32 -3.91 -10.46
CA ARG A 181 -21.41 -4.92 -10.45
C ARG A 181 -21.07 -6.20 -11.20
N SER A 182 -19.89 -6.31 -11.80
CA SER A 182 -19.48 -7.44 -12.63
C SER A 182 -18.49 -8.36 -11.92
N SER A 183 -18.47 -9.64 -12.31
CA SER A 183 -17.43 -10.59 -11.91
C SER A 183 -16.05 -10.21 -12.42
N ASP A 184 -15.97 -9.33 -13.43
CA ASP A 184 -14.70 -8.87 -13.97
C ASP A 184 -13.96 -7.95 -12.99
N ALA A 185 -14.69 -7.32 -12.06
CA ALA A 185 -14.13 -6.58 -10.93
C ALA A 185 -13.55 -7.46 -9.81
N ARG A 186 -13.49 -8.80 -9.99
CA ARG A 186 -12.74 -9.69 -9.08
C ARG A 186 -11.27 -9.28 -8.95
N SER A 187 -10.72 -8.61 -9.96
CA SER A 187 -9.34 -8.13 -9.95
C SER A 187 -9.06 -7.03 -8.91
N LEU A 188 -10.09 -6.53 -8.23
CA LEU A 188 -9.93 -5.60 -7.10
C LEU A 188 -9.41 -6.30 -5.84
N GLY A 189 -9.57 -7.62 -5.76
CA GLY A 189 -9.12 -8.45 -4.64
C GLY A 189 -10.23 -8.81 -3.64
N LYS A 190 -9.88 -9.67 -2.70
CA LYS A 190 -10.77 -10.15 -1.63
C LYS A 190 -10.39 -9.60 -0.26
N VAL A 191 -11.42 -9.40 0.55
CA VAL A 191 -11.33 -8.89 1.91
C VAL A 191 -11.73 -10.01 2.87
N TRP A 192 -10.73 -10.53 3.58
CA TRP A 192 -10.81 -11.64 4.52
C TRP A 192 -10.67 -11.13 5.96
N LEU A 193 -11.79 -10.72 6.57
CA LEU A 193 -11.81 -10.17 7.93
C LEU A 193 -12.11 -11.23 8.98
N VAL A 194 -11.78 -12.49 8.73
CA VAL A 194 -12.05 -13.56 9.68
C VAL A 194 -11.03 -13.53 10.81
N HIS A 195 -11.54 -13.23 12.00
CA HIS A 195 -10.87 -13.62 13.24
C HIS A 195 -10.78 -15.14 13.25
N PRO A 196 -9.60 -15.74 13.42
CA PRO A 196 -9.52 -17.16 13.72
C PRO A 196 -10.46 -17.42 14.90
N ALA A 197 -11.38 -18.38 14.79
CA ALA A 197 -12.29 -18.75 15.88
C ALA A 197 -11.51 -19.22 17.14
N GLU A 198 -10.21 -19.45 16.98
CA GLU A 198 -9.22 -19.86 17.98
C GLU A 198 -8.21 -18.75 18.32
N ALA A 199 -8.38 -17.52 17.82
CA ALA A 199 -7.57 -16.40 18.25
C ALA A 199 -7.96 -16.12 19.71
N ALA A 200 -7.21 -16.74 20.63
CA ALA A 200 -7.21 -16.40 22.03
C ALA A 200 -7.21 -14.88 22.17
N GLU A 201 -7.88 -14.34 23.19
CA GLU A 201 -8.01 -12.89 23.45
C GLU A 201 -6.68 -12.11 23.43
N GLU A 202 -5.53 -12.80 23.41
CA GLU A 202 -4.18 -12.25 23.38
C GLU A 202 -3.53 -12.18 21.99
N GLN A 203 -4.11 -12.76 20.93
CA GLN A 203 -3.53 -12.68 19.58
C GLN A 203 -3.70 -11.28 18.99
N LYS A 204 -2.61 -10.51 18.97
CA LYS A 204 -2.52 -9.24 18.23
C LYS A 204 -2.68 -9.52 16.74
N LEU A 205 -3.87 -9.29 16.19
CA LEU A 205 -4.09 -9.38 14.76
C LEU A 205 -3.31 -8.31 14.02
N SER A 206 -2.89 -8.62 12.80
CA SER A 206 -2.25 -7.65 11.92
C SER A 206 -2.88 -7.69 10.55
N LEU A 207 -3.26 -6.50 10.07
CA LEU A 207 -3.77 -6.33 8.72
C LEU A 207 -2.63 -6.48 7.71
N ILE A 208 -2.88 -7.31 6.71
CA ILE A 208 -2.08 -7.39 5.49
C ILE A 208 -2.92 -6.98 4.27
N ARG A 209 -2.26 -6.44 3.25
CA ARG A 209 -2.91 -5.90 2.04
C ARG A 209 -2.27 -6.42 0.76
N GLY A 210 -2.99 -6.31 -0.36
CA GLY A 210 -2.43 -6.49 -1.71
C GLY A 210 -2.48 -7.91 -2.30
N GLY A 211 -2.40 -8.95 -1.49
CA GLY A 211 -2.27 -10.33 -1.98
C GLY A 211 -0.84 -10.71 -2.36
N ALA A 212 -0.55 -12.00 -2.43
CA ALA A 212 0.76 -12.53 -2.81
C ALA A 212 0.76 -13.21 -4.20
N TRP A 213 1.93 -13.66 -4.64
CA TRP A 213 2.16 -14.27 -5.96
C TRP A 213 1.34 -15.52 -6.26
N ASP A 214 0.81 -16.19 -5.24
CA ASP A 214 -0.01 -17.39 -5.35
C ASP A 214 -1.48 -17.15 -4.96
N SER A 215 -1.86 -15.90 -4.64
CA SER A 215 -3.22 -15.56 -4.23
C SER A 215 -4.23 -15.59 -5.39
N GLY A 216 -3.77 -15.71 -6.64
CA GLY A 216 -4.65 -15.80 -7.80
C GLY A 216 -5.60 -14.59 -7.88
N GLU A 217 -6.89 -14.86 -8.09
CA GLU A 217 -7.92 -13.82 -8.16
C GLU A 217 -8.21 -13.13 -6.82
N ASP A 218 -7.62 -13.60 -5.72
CA ASP A 218 -7.85 -13.02 -4.39
C ASP A 218 -6.95 -11.81 -4.14
N SER A 219 -5.88 -11.68 -4.94
CA SER A 219 -5.01 -10.51 -4.97
C SER A 219 -5.69 -9.28 -5.58
N GLY A 220 -5.20 -8.10 -5.22
CA GLY A 220 -5.66 -6.84 -5.79
C GLY A 220 -5.39 -5.69 -4.85
N ILE A 221 -5.43 -4.46 -5.37
CA ILE A 221 -5.07 -3.26 -4.61
C ILE A 221 -5.99 -3.01 -3.40
N PHE A 222 -7.18 -3.62 -3.39
CA PHE A 222 -8.14 -3.58 -2.30
C PHE A 222 -8.18 -4.87 -1.47
N ALA A 223 -7.35 -5.86 -1.78
CA ALA A 223 -7.26 -7.10 -1.00
C ALA A 223 -6.82 -6.82 0.43
N ALA A 224 -7.48 -7.44 1.41
CA ALA A 224 -7.18 -7.31 2.83
C ALA A 224 -7.31 -8.67 3.50
N SER A 225 -6.50 -8.91 4.53
CA SER A 225 -6.62 -10.11 5.34
C SER A 225 -6.21 -9.87 6.79
N LEU A 226 -6.88 -10.55 7.72
CA LEU A 226 -6.57 -10.61 9.16
C LEU A 226 -6.10 -12.00 9.60
N ILE A 227 -5.73 -12.86 8.65
CA ILE A 227 -5.39 -14.26 8.93
C ILE A 227 -4.08 -14.44 9.70
N LEU A 228 -3.20 -13.43 9.72
CA LEU A 228 -1.90 -13.50 10.38
C LEU A 228 -1.88 -12.66 11.64
N SER A 229 -1.22 -13.19 12.67
CA SER A 229 -0.87 -12.39 13.84
C SER A 229 0.24 -11.38 13.52
N ALA A 230 0.44 -10.42 14.41
CA ALA A 230 1.48 -9.40 14.31
C ALA A 230 2.90 -9.98 14.35
N ASP A 231 3.10 -11.06 15.12
CA ASP A 231 4.41 -11.69 15.34
C ASP A 231 4.75 -12.75 14.29
N GLU A 232 3.75 -13.18 13.51
CA GLU A 232 3.93 -14.21 12.49
C GLU A 232 4.79 -13.71 11.32
N ALA A 233 5.71 -14.55 10.85
CA ALA A 233 6.54 -14.27 9.68
C ALA A 233 6.26 -15.33 8.61
N ALA A 234 5.69 -14.92 7.48
CA ALA A 234 5.36 -15.82 6.38
C ALA A 234 6.12 -15.45 5.11
N GLN A 235 6.50 -16.44 4.31
CA GLN A 235 7.32 -16.24 3.09
C GLN A 235 6.69 -15.23 2.12
N GLN A 236 5.37 -15.16 2.11
CA GLN A 236 4.58 -14.31 1.24
C GLN A 236 4.31 -12.92 1.81
N VAL A 237 4.93 -12.57 2.94
CA VAL A 237 4.64 -11.32 3.65
C VAL A 237 5.88 -10.43 3.67
N GLY A 238 5.73 -9.22 3.15
CA GLY A 238 6.68 -8.13 3.27
C GLY A 238 5.99 -6.86 3.71
N PHE A 239 6.49 -5.73 3.24
CA PHE A 239 5.99 -4.42 3.57
C PHE A 239 6.56 -3.36 2.62
N ARG A 240 6.04 -2.15 2.70
CA ARG A 240 6.66 -0.95 2.13
C ARG A 240 6.51 0.22 3.10
N CYS A 241 7.40 1.19 2.96
CA CYS A 241 7.45 2.33 3.86
C CYS A 241 6.78 3.58 3.27
N VAL A 242 6.46 4.53 4.15
CA VAL A 242 6.14 5.91 3.81
C VAL A 242 7.22 6.85 4.32
N TRP A 243 7.29 8.03 3.71
CA TRP A 243 8.01 9.18 4.24
C TRP A 243 7.03 10.34 4.46
N TYR A 244 7.03 10.90 5.66
CA TYR A 244 6.14 12.00 6.06
C TYR A 244 6.77 13.36 5.71
N LYS A 245 6.01 14.19 5.00
CA LYS A 245 6.45 15.52 4.56
C LYS A 245 6.47 16.55 5.68
N ARG A 246 5.69 16.31 6.74
CA ARG A 246 5.50 17.18 7.89
C ARG A 246 5.60 16.39 9.18
#